data_AF-A0A195AW62-F1
#
_entry.id   AF-A0A195AW62-F1
#
_cell.length_a   1.000
_cell.length_b   1.000
_cell.length_c   1.000
_cell.angle_alpha   90.00
_cell.angle_beta   90.00
_cell.angle_gamma   90.00
#
_symmetry.space_group_name_H-M   'P 1'
#
loop_
_entity.id
_entity.type
_entity.pdbx_description
1 polymer ?
#
loop_
_entity_poly.entity_id
_entity_poly.type
_entity_poly.pdbx_seq_one_letter_code
_entity_poly.pdbx_strand_id
1 'polypeptide(L)'
;MKQLKAIIEDVIVQSNEIQPIIVNFQNGELKDEEVKQISCGLYREQKDNKTVLALSNGHIVYKGNRPDCKKESTRTMLVLHNKRTGKVRLFEAERWEVAPVLEKFDNEDKINDMDHKITILNKQFGSKKIKRRTEQFEKLKVNVESVKEQLEKAVSNVEINRLDLSSQLPNDDCLNAILPVCNRNASNVKDVYNIYDIIPKSKLEMLYEYAMKITDEDMKEKAEFFKHTLRIMQSDPDKVNKIALLLYIEMINEWFAMKITRKRDIVVCSISEEVNQHIIDMYSISGPNGRTRPNFMTDKGLIHSLILALTISNFTLDLEMFRFMFKKRTSLKKLMDLTKLIGAVSSKDDKKIIVLKVPMPPPVKLSLEEREQNLSSLLSMGWTIQENRDAIYKEFVFKNFNEAFGFMTRVALQAEKMDHHPEWFNVYNKVNITLSSHDVNGLSQRDIKLATFIDKVAASTGN
;
A
#
# COMPACT_ATOMS: atom_id res chain seq x y z
N MET A 1 62.90 33.44 21.96
CA MET A 1 61.95 34.20 21.12
C MET A 1 62.68 35.38 20.48
N LYS A 2 62.76 35.48 19.14
CA LYS A 2 63.31 36.69 18.49
C LYS A 2 62.30 37.84 18.70
N GLN A 3 62.70 38.88 19.43
CA GLN A 3 61.87 40.05 19.67
C GLN A 3 61.76 40.85 18.36
N LEU A 4 60.61 40.78 17.70
CA LEU A 4 60.31 41.61 16.53
C LEU A 4 60.12 43.05 17.00
N LYS A 5 61.13 43.91 16.85
CA LYS A 5 60.99 45.36 17.03
C LYS A 5 60.18 45.92 15.86
N ALA A 6 58.88 46.03 16.03
CA ALA A 6 57.98 46.66 15.07
C ALA A 6 57.82 48.15 15.40
N ILE A 7 57.97 49.01 14.40
CA ILE A 7 57.68 50.45 14.51
C ILE A 7 56.28 50.68 13.95
N ILE A 8 55.38 51.24 14.77
CA ILE A 8 54.05 51.64 14.34
C ILE A 8 54.22 52.85 13.42
N GLU A 9 53.86 52.69 12.15
CA GLU A 9 53.94 53.74 11.14
C GLU A 9 52.71 54.63 11.17
N ASP A 10 51.52 54.04 11.33
CA ASP A 10 50.25 54.76 11.27
C ASP A 10 49.14 54.04 12.06
N VAL A 11 48.20 54.82 12.59
CA VAL A 11 47.03 54.34 13.35
C VAL A 11 45.77 54.98 12.76
N ILE A 12 44.99 54.18 12.05
CA ILE A 12 43.80 54.63 11.31
C ILE A 12 42.55 54.29 12.13
N VAL A 13 42.02 55.30 12.81
CA VAL A 13 40.87 55.20 13.74
C VAL A 13 39.57 55.65 13.06
N GLN A 14 39.64 56.58 12.10
CA GLN A 14 38.48 57.04 11.35
C GLN A 14 38.87 57.28 9.89
N SER A 15 38.62 56.28 9.05
CA SER A 15 38.63 56.46 7.60
C SER A 15 37.22 56.90 7.18
N ASN A 16 37.12 57.91 6.31
CA ASN A 16 35.86 58.29 5.66
C ASN A 16 35.34 57.20 4.70
N GLU A 17 36.08 56.10 4.54
CA GLU A 17 35.71 54.92 3.76
C GLU A 17 35.68 53.67 4.64
N ILE A 18 34.77 52.76 4.28
CA ILE A 18 34.33 51.53 4.98
C ILE A 18 35.45 50.90 5.85
N GLN A 19 35.23 50.86 7.16
CA GLN A 19 36.13 50.20 8.10
C GLN A 19 36.15 48.68 7.88
N PRO A 20 37.27 47.99 8.14
CA PRO A 20 37.32 46.54 8.06
C PRO A 20 36.35 45.92 9.09
N ILE A 21 35.55 44.96 8.62
CA ILE A 21 34.54 44.26 9.43
C ILE A 21 35.04 42.86 9.76
N ILE A 22 35.04 42.51 11.04
CA ILE A 22 35.27 41.15 11.52
C ILE A 22 33.91 40.53 11.81
N VAL A 23 33.58 39.44 11.12
CA VAL A 23 32.29 38.75 11.28
C VAL A 23 32.46 37.52 12.16
N ASN A 24 31.67 37.43 13.23
CA ASN A 24 31.46 36.22 13.99
C ASN A 24 30.13 35.57 13.57
N PHE A 25 30.16 34.29 13.21
CA PHE A 25 28.95 33.53 12.92
C PHE A 25 28.41 32.89 14.20
N GLN A 26 27.12 33.06 14.46
CA GLN A 26 26.45 32.36 15.55
C GLN A 26 26.28 30.88 15.16
N ASN A 27 26.81 29.97 16.00
CA ASN A 27 26.72 28.51 15.89
C ASN A 27 27.51 27.82 14.74
N GLY A 28 28.69 28.32 14.33
CA GLY A 28 29.55 27.55 13.43
C GLY A 28 30.81 28.27 12.93
N GLU A 29 31.70 27.52 12.26
CA GLU A 29 32.83 28.03 11.48
C GLU A 29 32.58 27.75 10.00
N LEU A 30 32.92 28.71 9.12
CA LEU A 30 32.83 28.51 7.68
C LEU A 30 33.91 27.52 7.21
N LYS A 31 33.53 26.51 6.44
CA LYS A 31 34.50 25.56 5.84
C LYS A 31 35.14 26.18 4.60
N ASP A 32 36.41 25.86 4.33
CA ASP A 32 37.21 26.45 3.25
C ASP A 32 36.57 26.37 1.84
N GLU A 33 35.72 25.35 1.60
CA GLU A 33 35.00 25.18 0.34
C GLU A 33 33.81 26.15 0.19
N GLU A 34 33.14 26.50 1.30
CA GLU A 34 31.98 27.39 1.34
C GLU A 34 32.39 28.87 1.20
N VAL A 35 33.60 29.23 1.66
CA VAL A 35 34.13 30.61 1.61
C VAL A 35 34.19 31.17 0.19
N LYS A 36 34.40 30.32 -0.82
CA LYS A 36 34.50 30.75 -2.23
C LYS A 36 33.18 31.20 -2.84
N GLN A 37 32.04 30.87 -2.23
CA GLN A 37 30.70 31.15 -2.75
C GLN A 37 29.89 32.14 -1.92
N ILE A 38 30.49 32.76 -0.89
CA ILE A 38 29.79 33.72 -0.03
C ILE A 38 29.69 35.07 -0.72
N SER A 39 28.45 35.54 -0.88
CA SER A 39 28.15 36.92 -1.23
C SER A 39 27.90 37.74 0.04
N CYS A 40 28.47 38.94 0.12
CA CYS A 40 28.30 39.85 1.25
C CYS A 40 27.77 41.21 0.79
N GLY A 41 26.89 41.81 1.58
CA GLY A 41 26.33 43.12 1.29
C GLY A 41 25.98 43.90 2.56
N LEU A 42 26.26 45.21 2.53
CA LEU A 42 25.86 46.16 3.56
C LEU A 42 24.59 46.88 3.10
N TYR A 43 23.53 46.77 3.89
CA TYR A 43 22.22 47.33 3.61
C TYR A 43 21.82 48.32 4.71
N ARG A 44 20.96 49.28 4.38
CA ARG A 44 20.38 50.23 5.33
C ARG A 44 18.88 49.99 5.43
N GLU A 45 18.40 49.63 6.61
CA GLU A 45 16.99 49.29 6.83
C GLU A 45 16.15 50.56 6.93
N GLN A 46 15.11 50.69 6.09
CA GLN A 46 14.34 51.94 5.94
C GLN A 46 13.52 52.33 7.17
N LYS A 47 13.12 51.36 8.02
CA LYS A 47 12.29 51.63 9.20
C LYS A 47 13.06 52.21 10.39
N ASP A 48 14.30 51.77 10.60
CA ASP A 48 15.07 52.06 11.83
C ASP A 48 16.38 52.82 11.57
N ASN A 49 16.71 53.12 10.31
CA ASN A 49 17.98 53.72 9.87
C ASN A 49 19.24 52.98 10.39
N LYS A 50 19.11 51.67 10.66
CA LYS A 50 20.20 50.80 11.10
C LYS A 50 20.91 50.21 9.89
N THR A 51 22.23 50.07 9.99
CA THR A 51 23.04 49.38 8.97
C THR A 51 23.09 47.89 9.31
N VAL A 52 22.82 47.06 8.32
CA VAL A 52 22.69 45.60 8.42
C VAL A 52 23.70 44.97 7.47
N LEU A 53 24.41 43.96 7.95
CA LEU A 53 25.27 43.11 7.15
C LEU A 53 24.49 41.84 6.83
N ALA A 54 24.37 41.52 5.54
CA ALA A 54 23.81 40.27 5.07
C ALA A 54 24.87 39.46 4.33
N LEU A 55 24.95 38.17 4.66
CA LEU A 55 25.86 37.20 4.06
C LEU A 55 25.04 36.03 3.56
N SER A 56 25.27 35.58 2.33
CA SER A 56 24.58 34.43 1.75
C SER A 56 25.57 33.49 1.08
N ASN A 57 25.47 32.20 1.42
CA ASN A 57 26.19 31.11 0.76
C ASN A 57 25.33 30.39 -0.30
N GLY A 58 24.17 30.97 -0.68
CA GLY A 58 23.21 30.37 -1.62
C GLY A 58 22.14 29.48 -0.98
N HIS A 59 22.40 28.92 0.20
CA HIS A 59 21.45 28.05 0.93
C HIS A 59 20.92 28.70 2.21
N ILE A 60 21.73 29.48 2.90
CA ILE A 60 21.40 30.14 4.17
C ILE A 60 21.80 31.61 4.08
N VAL A 61 20.90 32.48 4.56
CA VAL A 61 21.15 33.91 4.71
C VAL A 61 21.44 34.21 6.17
N TYR A 62 22.57 34.84 6.44
CA TYR A 62 22.93 35.35 7.76
C TYR A 62 22.70 36.86 7.82
N LYS A 63 22.08 37.34 8.89
CA LYS A 63 21.82 38.76 9.15
C LYS A 63 22.49 39.18 10.46
N GLY A 64 23.20 40.31 10.44
CA GLY A 64 23.74 40.96 11.63
C GLY A 64 23.57 42.47 11.56
N ASN A 65 23.43 43.12 12.72
CA ASN A 65 23.26 44.57 12.81
C ASN A 65 24.59 45.23 13.22
N ARG A 66 24.80 46.49 12.81
CA ARG A 66 26.00 47.24 13.20
C ARG A 66 26.09 47.35 14.72
N PRO A 67 27.21 46.95 15.34
CA PRO A 67 27.42 47.10 16.78
C PRO A 67 27.48 48.57 17.18
N ASP A 68 26.96 48.91 18.36
CA ASP A 68 27.05 50.26 18.92
C ASP A 68 28.44 50.46 19.54
N CYS A 69 29.41 50.83 18.72
CA CYS A 69 30.82 50.96 19.08
C CYS A 69 31.10 51.98 20.20
N LYS A 70 30.11 52.81 20.57
CA LYS A 70 30.21 53.77 21.70
C LYS A 70 29.98 53.13 23.07
N LYS A 71 29.37 51.93 23.12
CA LYS A 71 29.05 51.23 24.37
C LYS A 71 30.09 50.18 24.77
N GLU A 72 30.99 49.80 23.87
CA GLU A 72 32.05 48.84 24.15
C GLU A 72 33.25 49.53 24.81
N SER A 73 33.74 48.96 25.91
CA SER A 73 34.91 49.46 26.65
C SER A 73 36.25 49.09 26.00
N THR A 74 36.22 48.24 24.97
CA THR A 74 37.39 47.74 24.25
C THR A 74 37.27 48.06 22.76
N ARG A 75 38.39 48.41 22.13
CA ARG A 75 38.48 48.62 20.68
C ARG A 75 39.30 47.51 20.05
N THR A 76 38.79 46.95 18.95
CA THR A 76 39.51 45.90 18.23
C THR A 76 40.37 46.54 17.14
N MET A 77 41.68 46.27 17.16
CA MET A 77 42.63 46.81 16.19
C MET A 77 43.25 45.66 15.39
N LEU A 78 43.14 45.73 14.07
CA LEU A 78 43.84 44.85 13.14
C LEU A 78 45.26 45.35 12.91
N VAL A 79 46.23 44.46 13.15
CA VAL A 79 47.66 44.74 13.01
C VAL A 79 48.13 44.19 11.66
N LEU A 80 48.44 45.06 10.71
CA LEU A 80 49.04 44.66 9.43
C LEU A 80 50.55 44.87 9.51
N HIS A 81 51.32 43.77 9.59
CA HIS A 81 52.77 43.81 9.63
C HIS A 81 53.39 43.50 8.27
N ASN A 82 54.15 44.46 7.72
CA ASN A 82 54.91 44.24 6.50
C ASN A 82 56.26 43.59 6.84
N LYS A 83 56.36 42.27 6.60
CA LYS A 83 57.57 41.48 6.88
C LYS A 83 58.84 41.99 6.18
N ARG A 84 58.73 42.73 5.06
CA ARG A 84 59.88 43.23 4.29
C ARG A 84 60.41 44.56 4.84
N THR A 85 59.54 45.44 5.31
CA THR A 85 59.92 46.79 5.78
C THR A 85 59.98 46.91 7.30
N GLY A 86 59.45 45.93 8.04
CA GLY A 86 59.39 45.94 9.51
C GLY A 86 58.39 46.95 10.10
N LYS A 87 57.61 47.62 9.25
CA LYS A 87 56.61 48.60 9.64
C LYS A 87 55.26 47.93 9.90
N VAL A 88 54.54 48.47 10.87
CA VAL A 88 53.21 48.01 11.27
C VAL A 88 52.19 49.12 11.11
N ARG A 89 51.02 48.78 10.57
CA ARG A 89 49.85 49.67 10.52
C ARG A 89 48.72 49.07 11.35
N LEU A 90 48.02 49.93 12.07
CA LEU A 90 46.88 49.58 12.91
C LEU A 90 45.60 50.12 12.28
N PHE A 91 44.62 49.25 12.07
CA PHE A 91 43.28 49.62 11.58
C PHE A 91 42.25 49.29 12.65
N GLU A 92 41.41 50.24 13.02
CA GLU A 92 40.24 49.95 13.86
C GLU A 92 39.24 49.10 13.06
N ALA A 93 38.79 47.99 13.64
CA ALA A 93 37.87 47.05 13.00
C ALA A 93 36.61 46.86 13.84
N GLU A 94 35.46 46.84 13.18
CA GLU A 94 34.17 46.61 13.83
C GLU A 94 33.90 45.10 13.92
N ARG A 95 33.43 44.62 15.07
CA ARG A 95 33.08 43.21 15.28
C ARG A 95 31.57 43.00 15.16
N TRP A 96 31.15 42.35 14.08
CA TRP A 96 29.76 42.10 13.78
C TRP A 96 29.40 40.65 14.13
N GLU A 97 28.26 40.46 14.79
CA GLU A 97 27.69 39.13 15.05
C GLU A 97 26.54 38.89 14.09
N VAL A 98 26.59 37.77 13.36
CA VAL A 98 25.57 37.41 12.36
C VAL A 98 24.90 36.10 12.74
N ALA A 99 23.57 36.08 12.63
CA ALA A 99 22.74 34.93 12.95
C ALA A 99 22.03 34.40 11.69
N PRO A 100 21.81 33.08 11.57
CA PRO A 100 21.07 32.52 10.44
C PRO A 100 19.60 32.97 10.50
N VAL A 101 19.11 33.50 9.38
CA VAL A 101 17.70 33.82 9.20
C VAL A 101 16.99 32.54 8.77
N LEU A 102 16.28 31.93 9.70
CA LEU A 102 15.37 30.82 9.40
C LEU A 102 14.03 31.44 8.99
N GLU A 103 13.57 31.12 7.77
CA GLU A 103 12.22 31.50 7.35
C GLU A 103 11.21 30.90 8.33
N LYS A 104 10.54 31.76 9.09
CA LYS A 104 9.30 31.38 9.75
C LYS A 104 8.20 31.58 8.72
N PHE A 105 7.43 30.54 8.46
CA PHE A 105 6.18 30.65 7.71
C PHE A 105 5.21 31.51 8.54
N ASP A 106 5.16 32.81 8.25
CA ASP A 106 4.20 33.73 8.84
C ASP A 106 2.80 33.48 8.24
N ASN A 107 2.09 32.49 8.78
CA ASN A 107 0.63 32.46 8.72
C ASN A 107 0.08 33.36 9.85
N GLU A 108 0.23 34.67 9.72
CA GLU A 108 -0.55 35.63 10.52
C GLU A 108 -1.71 36.16 9.69
N ASP A 109 -2.76 35.35 9.57
CA ASP A 109 -4.10 35.88 9.33
C ASP A 109 -4.46 36.78 10.51
N LYS A 110 -4.70 38.07 10.24
CA LYS A 110 -5.30 39.02 11.18
C LYS A 110 -6.75 38.62 11.48
N ILE A 111 -6.95 37.53 12.21
CA ILE A 111 -8.25 37.14 12.75
C ILE A 111 -8.47 37.91 14.04
N ASN A 112 -9.28 38.98 13.95
CA ASN A 112 -9.90 39.75 15.03
C ASN A 112 -9.36 39.50 16.46
N ASP A 113 -8.29 40.23 16.82
CA ASP A 113 -7.68 40.29 18.16
C ASP A 113 -8.70 40.48 19.32
N MET A 114 -9.85 41.10 19.02
CA MET A 114 -10.97 41.25 19.95
C MET A 114 -11.61 39.92 20.38
N ASP A 115 -11.82 38.98 19.45
CA ASP A 115 -12.46 37.69 19.77
C ASP A 115 -11.56 36.82 20.63
N HIS A 116 -10.25 36.89 20.41
CA HIS A 116 -9.27 36.19 21.23
C HIS A 116 -9.26 36.74 22.67
N LYS A 117 -9.27 38.06 22.83
CA LYS A 117 -9.36 38.73 24.14
C LYS A 117 -10.64 38.40 24.89
N ILE A 118 -11.79 38.40 24.21
CA ILE A 118 -13.09 38.01 24.79
C ILE A 118 -13.08 36.53 25.21
N THR A 119 -12.42 35.67 24.44
CA THR A 119 -12.29 34.23 24.75
C THR A 119 -11.45 34.02 26.02
N ILE A 120 -10.31 34.70 26.15
CA ILE A 120 -9.46 34.66 27.35
C ILE A 120 -10.22 35.17 28.58
N LEU A 121 -10.95 36.28 28.43
CA LEU A 121 -11.69 36.90 29.52
C LEU A 121 -12.84 36.01 30.03
N ASN A 122 -13.57 35.37 29.11
CA ASN A 122 -14.63 34.42 29.45
C ASN A 122 -14.11 33.17 30.17
N LYS A 123 -12.90 32.69 29.83
CA LYS A 123 -12.24 31.58 30.54
C LYS A 123 -11.83 31.95 31.96
N GLN A 124 -11.26 33.13 32.17
CA GLN A 124 -10.79 33.55 33.49
C GLN A 124 -11.93 33.99 34.41
N PHE A 125 -12.85 34.82 33.91
CA PHE A 125 -13.85 35.52 34.75
C PHE A 125 -15.31 35.18 34.42
N GLY A 126 -15.60 34.35 33.41
CA GLY A 126 -16.97 33.98 33.06
C GLY A 126 -17.68 33.12 34.10
N SER A 127 -19.02 33.12 34.09
CA SER A 127 -19.82 32.20 34.91
C SER A 127 -19.57 30.73 34.48
N LYS A 128 -19.85 29.74 35.36
CA LYS A 128 -19.63 28.31 35.06
C LYS A 128 -20.26 27.86 33.73
N LYS A 129 -21.40 28.44 33.35
CA LYS A 129 -22.09 28.15 32.08
C LYS A 129 -21.35 28.75 30.88
N ILE A 130 -20.84 29.97 31.02
CA ILE A 130 -20.10 30.67 29.97
C ILE A 130 -18.74 29.99 29.73
N LYS A 131 -18.00 29.66 30.80
CA LYS A 131 -16.71 28.93 30.69
C LYS A 131 -16.85 27.62 29.91
N ARG A 132 -17.84 26.79 30.26
CA ARG A 132 -18.11 25.53 29.55
C ARG A 132 -18.43 25.74 28.07
N ARG A 133 -19.24 26.75 27.73
CA ARG A 133 -19.57 27.06 26.33
C ARG A 133 -18.35 27.56 25.56
N THR A 134 -17.52 28.41 26.16
CA THR A 134 -16.29 28.92 25.55
C THR A 134 -15.25 27.81 25.33
N GLU A 135 -15.05 26.94 26.32
CA GLU A 135 -14.17 25.76 26.19
C GLU A 135 -14.69 24.78 25.13
N GLN A 136 -16.00 24.55 25.07
CA GLN A 136 -16.60 23.69 24.04
C GLN A 136 -16.43 24.31 22.65
N PHE A 137 -16.62 25.62 22.52
CA PHE A 137 -16.44 26.34 21.24
C PHE A 137 -14.98 26.32 20.78
N GLU A 138 -14.00 26.45 21.70
CA GLU A 138 -12.59 26.27 21.36
C GLU A 138 -12.24 24.84 20.97
N LYS A 139 -12.79 23.83 21.67
CA LYS A 139 -12.64 22.42 21.29
C LYS A 139 -13.26 22.09 19.94
N LEU A 140 -14.15 22.95 19.42
CA LEU A 140 -14.71 22.85 18.08
C LEU A 140 -13.93 23.70 17.06
N LYS A 141 -13.15 24.67 17.53
CA LYS A 141 -12.24 25.53 16.75
C LYS A 141 -10.88 24.88 16.47
N VAL A 142 -10.75 23.55 16.61
CA VAL A 142 -9.50 22.84 16.34
C VAL A 142 -9.07 23.17 14.91
N ASN A 143 -7.93 23.85 14.83
CA ASN A 143 -7.44 24.42 13.60
C ASN A 143 -7.24 23.30 12.58
N VAL A 144 -7.86 23.39 11.41
CA VAL A 144 -7.88 22.33 10.38
C VAL A 144 -6.45 21.92 10.01
N GLU A 145 -5.50 22.85 10.07
CA GLU A 145 -4.06 22.60 9.85
C GLU A 145 -3.36 21.92 11.03
N SER A 146 -3.75 22.21 12.28
CA SER A 146 -3.23 21.52 13.46
C SER A 146 -3.71 20.06 13.52
N VAL A 147 -4.97 19.83 13.12
CA VAL A 147 -5.49 18.47 12.93
C VAL A 147 -4.74 17.80 11.78
N LYS A 148 -4.48 18.50 10.66
CA LYS A 148 -3.76 17.95 9.52
C LYS A 148 -2.33 17.53 9.87
N GLU A 149 -1.56 18.34 10.57
CA GLU A 149 -0.20 17.97 11.00
C GLU A 149 -0.20 16.84 12.03
N GLN A 150 -1.15 16.84 12.97
CA GLN A 150 -1.29 15.74 13.94
C GLN A 150 -1.77 14.45 13.27
N LEU A 151 -2.63 14.55 12.25
CA LEU A 151 -3.08 13.44 11.43
C LEU A 151 -1.94 12.92 10.55
N GLU A 152 -1.14 13.79 9.93
CA GLU A 152 0.03 13.42 9.13
C GLU A 152 1.10 12.76 9.99
N LYS A 153 1.39 13.29 11.19
CA LYS A 153 2.29 12.63 12.17
C LYS A 153 1.75 11.31 12.71
N ALA A 154 0.45 11.20 12.90
CA ALA A 154 -0.19 9.96 13.32
C ALA A 154 -0.17 8.93 12.18
N VAL A 155 -0.47 9.34 10.95
CA VAL A 155 -0.47 8.50 9.74
C VAL A 155 0.94 8.06 9.37
N SER A 156 1.97 8.89 9.57
CA SER A 156 3.37 8.51 9.34
C SER A 156 3.91 7.50 10.37
N ASN A 157 3.34 7.47 11.57
CA ASN A 157 3.73 6.56 12.65
C ASN A 157 2.84 5.31 12.75
N VAL A 158 1.77 5.22 11.95
CA VAL A 158 0.99 4.00 11.80
C VAL A 158 1.68 3.15 10.76
N GLU A 159 2.41 2.12 11.21
CA GLU A 159 2.71 1.00 10.32
C GLU A 159 1.37 0.47 9.79
N ILE A 160 1.15 0.62 8.48
CA ILE A 160 -0.03 0.09 7.81
C ILE A 160 0.05 -1.43 7.91
N ASN A 161 -0.51 -1.97 8.98
CA ASN A 161 -0.69 -3.39 9.12
C ASN A 161 -1.74 -3.79 8.08
N ARG A 162 -1.31 -4.47 7.00
CA ARG A 162 -2.14 -4.86 5.85
C ARG A 162 -3.45 -5.57 6.21
N LEU A 163 -3.57 -6.04 7.46
CA LEU A 163 -4.78 -6.63 8.03
C LEU A 163 -5.91 -5.62 8.27
N ASP A 164 -5.66 -4.36 8.60
CA ASP A 164 -6.73 -3.39 8.94
C ASP A 164 -7.43 -2.77 7.72
N LEU A 165 -6.85 -2.90 6.52
CA LEU A 165 -7.53 -2.57 5.25
C LEU A 165 -8.50 -3.67 4.79
N SER A 166 -8.55 -4.81 5.49
CA SER A 166 -9.36 -5.98 5.09
C SER A 166 -10.75 -6.04 5.74
N SER A 167 -11.11 -5.08 6.61
CA SER A 167 -12.42 -5.10 7.26
C SER A 167 -13.50 -4.46 6.38
N GLN A 168 -14.30 -5.35 5.78
CA GLN A 168 -15.67 -5.17 5.26
C GLN A 168 -15.86 -5.00 3.73
N LEU A 169 -15.70 -6.12 3.00
CA LEU A 169 -16.51 -6.44 1.82
C LEU A 169 -17.13 -7.83 2.03
N PRO A 170 -18.42 -7.96 2.40
CA PRO A 170 -18.95 -9.23 2.87
C PRO A 170 -19.09 -10.35 1.81
N ASN A 171 -19.06 -10.06 0.50
CA ASN A 171 -19.43 -11.07 -0.51
C ASN A 171 -18.48 -11.23 -1.72
N ASP A 172 -17.78 -10.20 -2.20
CA ASP A 172 -16.99 -10.30 -3.45
C ASP A 172 -15.53 -10.78 -3.26
N ASP A 173 -14.95 -10.60 -2.08
CA ASP A 173 -13.59 -11.06 -1.77
C ASP A 173 -13.48 -12.59 -1.70
N CYS A 174 -14.62 -13.28 -1.55
CA CYS A 174 -14.67 -14.73 -1.48
C CYS A 174 -14.24 -15.38 -2.80
N LEU A 175 -14.70 -14.92 -3.96
CA LEU A 175 -14.39 -15.58 -5.24
C LEU A 175 -12.90 -15.51 -5.61
N ASN A 176 -12.26 -14.36 -5.36
CA ASN A 176 -10.81 -14.21 -5.57
C ASN A 176 -9.99 -14.95 -4.51
N ALA A 177 -10.52 -15.15 -3.30
CA ALA A 177 -9.86 -15.95 -2.25
C ALA A 177 -10.01 -17.47 -2.42
N ILE A 178 -10.94 -17.92 -3.28
CA ILE A 178 -11.27 -19.34 -3.53
C ILE A 178 -10.38 -19.93 -4.65
N LEU A 179 -9.99 -19.14 -5.64
CA LEU A 179 -9.17 -19.60 -6.77
C LEU A 179 -7.67 -19.44 -6.48
N PRO A 180 -6.85 -20.48 -6.70
CA PRO A 180 -5.41 -20.34 -6.77
C PRO A 180 -4.99 -19.41 -7.92
N VAL A 181 -3.80 -18.83 -7.82
CA VAL A 181 -3.25 -17.94 -8.85
C VAL A 181 -3.22 -18.69 -10.19
N CYS A 182 -3.82 -18.10 -11.21
CA CYS A 182 -4.02 -18.74 -12.51
C CYS A 182 -3.14 -18.07 -13.57
N ASN A 183 -2.19 -18.81 -14.13
CA ASN A 183 -1.36 -18.32 -15.23
C ASN A 183 -2.03 -18.64 -16.57
N ARG A 184 -2.79 -17.68 -17.10
CA ARG A 184 -3.51 -17.81 -18.37
C ARG A 184 -2.61 -17.81 -19.61
N ASN A 185 -1.40 -17.28 -19.47
CA ASN A 185 -0.41 -17.17 -20.56
C ASN A 185 0.54 -18.38 -20.59
N ALA A 186 0.28 -19.41 -19.79
CA ALA A 186 1.06 -20.63 -19.76
C ALA A 186 1.11 -21.29 -21.13
N SER A 187 2.30 -21.69 -21.59
CA SER A 187 2.48 -22.46 -22.83
C SER A 187 2.23 -23.96 -22.63
N ASN A 188 2.32 -24.44 -21.39
CA ASN A 188 2.06 -25.81 -20.99
C ASN A 188 0.90 -25.87 -19.99
N VAL A 189 0.06 -26.90 -20.09
CA VAL A 189 -1.08 -27.10 -19.19
C VAL A 189 -0.64 -27.24 -17.72
N LYS A 190 0.56 -27.78 -17.48
CA LYS A 190 1.16 -27.88 -16.14
C LYS A 190 1.41 -26.53 -15.47
N ASP A 191 1.66 -25.49 -16.26
CA ASP A 191 2.04 -24.17 -15.75
C ASP A 191 0.82 -23.27 -15.52
N VAL A 192 -0.39 -23.73 -15.86
CA VAL A 192 -1.65 -22.98 -15.69
C VAL A 192 -1.96 -22.75 -14.21
N TYR A 193 -1.72 -23.76 -13.38
CA TYR A 193 -1.89 -23.71 -11.93
C TYR A 193 -0.64 -24.24 -11.23
N ASN A 194 -0.07 -23.44 -10.35
CA ASN A 194 1.02 -23.91 -9.51
C ASN A 194 0.46 -24.74 -8.34
N ILE A 195 0.79 -26.04 -8.31
CA ILE A 195 0.37 -26.97 -7.25
C ILE A 195 0.83 -26.47 -5.87
N TYR A 196 1.98 -25.80 -5.81
CA TYR A 196 2.57 -25.33 -4.56
C TYR A 196 1.84 -24.14 -3.93
N ASP A 197 0.97 -23.46 -4.69
CA ASP A 197 0.08 -22.43 -4.15
C ASP A 197 -1.08 -23.05 -3.36
N ILE A 198 -1.42 -24.31 -3.68
CA ILE A 198 -2.46 -25.09 -2.98
C ILE A 198 -1.87 -25.79 -1.76
N ILE A 199 -0.72 -26.46 -1.94
CA ILE A 199 -0.01 -27.20 -0.89
C ILE A 199 1.46 -26.83 -0.93
N PRO A 200 2.01 -26.14 0.08
CA PRO A 200 3.43 -25.81 0.10
C PRO A 200 4.28 -27.08 0.00
N LYS A 201 5.38 -27.02 -0.76
CA LYS A 201 6.26 -28.17 -1.03
C LYS A 201 6.70 -28.91 0.24
N SER A 202 7.04 -28.15 1.30
CA SER A 202 7.43 -28.70 2.60
C SER A 202 6.33 -29.53 3.26
N LYS A 203 5.06 -29.17 3.05
CA LYS A 203 3.91 -29.93 3.57
C LYS A 203 3.65 -31.19 2.76
N LEU A 204 3.87 -31.13 1.45
CA LEU A 204 3.71 -32.27 0.56
C LEU A 204 4.80 -33.34 0.78
N GLU A 205 6.04 -32.93 1.02
CA GLU A 205 7.17 -33.83 1.29
C GLU A 205 6.93 -34.72 2.53
N MET A 206 6.25 -34.20 3.55
CA MET A 206 5.88 -34.98 4.74
C MET A 206 4.93 -36.16 4.45
N LEU A 207 4.24 -36.14 3.30
CA LEU A 207 3.35 -37.23 2.89
C LEU A 207 4.06 -38.28 2.03
N TYR A 208 5.28 -38.04 1.55
CA TYR A 208 5.98 -38.95 0.64
C TYR A 208 6.33 -40.29 1.28
N GLU A 209 6.75 -40.30 2.54
CA GLU A 209 7.04 -41.55 3.24
C GLU A 209 5.82 -42.45 3.37
N TYR A 210 4.64 -41.85 3.65
CA TYR A 210 3.39 -42.59 3.73
C TYR A 210 2.92 -43.04 2.33
N ALA A 211 3.05 -42.17 1.32
CA ALA A 211 2.74 -42.48 -0.06
C ALA A 211 3.53 -43.69 -0.61
N MET A 212 4.78 -43.86 -0.17
CA MET A 212 5.61 -45.02 -0.53
C MET A 212 5.19 -46.31 0.18
N LYS A 213 4.54 -46.20 1.36
CA LYS A 213 4.17 -47.34 2.21
C LYS A 213 2.74 -47.83 2.02
N ILE A 214 1.94 -47.19 1.16
CA ILE A 214 0.54 -47.61 0.91
C ILE A 214 0.52 -49.08 0.46
N THR A 215 -0.19 -49.91 1.24
CA THR A 215 -0.33 -51.35 0.97
C THR A 215 -1.68 -51.67 0.31
N ASP A 216 -1.81 -52.87 -0.25
CA ASP A 216 -3.07 -53.36 -0.84
C ASP A 216 -4.23 -53.47 0.18
N GLU A 217 -3.94 -53.53 1.48
CA GLU A 217 -4.96 -53.54 2.54
C GLU A 217 -5.58 -52.16 2.76
N ASP A 218 -4.76 -51.10 2.76
CA ASP A 218 -5.21 -49.71 2.84
C ASP A 218 -6.13 -49.37 1.65
N MET A 219 -5.92 -50.00 0.50
CA MET A 219 -6.71 -49.79 -0.71
C MET A 219 -8.16 -50.28 -0.62
N LYS A 220 -8.53 -51.14 0.35
CA LYS A 220 -9.90 -51.65 0.45
C LYS A 220 -10.90 -50.58 0.89
N GLU A 221 -10.50 -49.70 1.81
CA GLU A 221 -11.37 -48.66 2.38
C GLU A 221 -11.43 -47.37 1.53
N LYS A 222 -10.52 -47.22 0.55
CA LYS A 222 -10.43 -46.02 -0.31
C LYS A 222 -11.52 -45.96 -1.37
N ALA A 223 -11.81 -44.75 -1.86
CA ALA A 223 -12.80 -44.51 -2.91
C ALA A 223 -12.41 -45.18 -4.25
N GLU A 224 -13.39 -45.58 -5.06
CA GLU A 224 -13.16 -46.18 -6.39
C GLU A 224 -12.25 -45.34 -7.29
N PHE A 225 -12.41 -44.01 -7.28
CA PHE A 225 -11.51 -43.10 -7.98
C PHE A 225 -10.05 -43.30 -7.55
N PHE A 226 -9.78 -43.39 -6.24
CA PHE A 226 -8.43 -43.59 -5.70
C PHE A 226 -7.80 -44.87 -6.26
N LYS A 227 -8.56 -45.97 -6.24
CA LYS A 227 -8.11 -47.28 -6.73
C LYS A 227 -7.86 -47.26 -8.23
N HIS A 228 -8.79 -46.67 -8.99
CA HIS A 228 -8.70 -46.56 -10.45
C HIS A 228 -7.47 -45.73 -10.87
N THR A 229 -7.29 -44.56 -10.25
CA THR A 229 -6.16 -43.66 -10.50
C THR A 229 -4.82 -44.33 -10.17
N LEU A 230 -4.72 -45.06 -9.06
CA LEU A 230 -3.47 -45.74 -8.68
C LEU A 230 -3.08 -46.87 -9.66
N ARG A 231 -4.06 -47.59 -10.23
CA ARG A 231 -3.81 -48.62 -11.25
C ARG A 231 -3.22 -48.01 -12.53
N ILE A 232 -3.72 -46.85 -12.95
CA ILE A 232 -3.22 -46.14 -14.13
C ILE A 232 -1.79 -45.62 -13.92
N MET A 233 -1.42 -45.29 -12.68
CA MET A 233 -0.15 -44.64 -12.33
C MET A 233 1.01 -45.58 -12.04
N GLN A 234 0.82 -46.90 -12.13
CA GLN A 234 1.86 -47.86 -11.72
C GLN A 234 3.19 -47.69 -12.48
N SER A 235 3.14 -47.17 -13.72
CA SER A 235 4.29 -46.97 -14.60
C SER A 235 4.78 -45.52 -14.70
N ASP A 236 4.24 -44.59 -13.89
CA ASP A 236 4.56 -43.16 -13.97
C ASP A 236 5.81 -42.81 -13.13
N PRO A 237 6.82 -42.08 -13.68
CA PRO A 237 7.98 -41.65 -12.91
C PRO A 237 7.65 -40.72 -11.73
N ASP A 238 6.52 -40.01 -11.75
CA ASP A 238 6.08 -39.07 -10.69
C ASP A 238 5.05 -39.68 -9.73
N LYS A 239 4.99 -41.02 -9.66
CA LYS A 239 3.99 -41.78 -8.89
C LYS A 239 3.91 -41.34 -7.42
N VAL A 240 5.04 -41.16 -6.73
CA VAL A 240 5.05 -40.82 -5.30
C VAL A 240 4.39 -39.45 -5.05
N ASN A 241 4.70 -38.47 -5.89
CA ASN A 241 4.12 -37.14 -5.80
C ASN A 241 2.61 -37.17 -6.08
N LYS A 242 2.18 -37.85 -7.16
CA LYS A 242 0.76 -37.98 -7.50
C LYS A 242 -0.04 -38.71 -6.42
N ILE A 243 0.54 -39.73 -5.76
CA ILE A 243 -0.08 -40.42 -4.63
C ILE A 243 -0.21 -39.47 -3.42
N ALA A 244 0.82 -38.67 -3.11
CA ALA A 244 0.74 -37.69 -2.04
C ALA A 244 -0.34 -36.63 -2.28
N LEU A 245 -0.49 -36.15 -3.52
CA LEU A 245 -1.59 -35.26 -3.90
C LEU A 245 -2.96 -35.94 -3.74
N LEU A 246 -3.06 -37.23 -4.08
CA LEU A 246 -4.29 -38.00 -3.95
C LEU A 246 -4.69 -38.21 -2.48
N LEU A 247 -3.72 -38.50 -1.61
CA LEU A 247 -3.92 -38.55 -0.15
C LEU A 247 -4.39 -37.20 0.38
N TYR A 248 -3.82 -36.10 -0.10
CA TYR A 248 -4.24 -34.76 0.32
C TYR A 248 -5.70 -34.46 -0.05
N ILE A 249 -6.14 -34.84 -1.26
CA ILE A 249 -7.55 -34.72 -1.67
C ILE A 249 -8.45 -35.51 -0.71
N GLU A 250 -8.03 -36.71 -0.31
CA GLU A 250 -8.78 -37.53 0.64
C GLU A 250 -8.89 -36.86 2.02
N MET A 251 -7.80 -36.28 2.53
CA MET A 251 -7.81 -35.52 3.79
C MET A 251 -8.76 -34.31 3.73
N ILE A 252 -8.79 -33.58 2.62
CA ILE A 252 -9.80 -32.51 2.40
C ILE A 252 -11.22 -33.07 2.50
N ASN A 253 -11.46 -34.24 1.91
CA ASN A 253 -12.77 -34.88 1.91
C ASN A 253 -13.19 -35.34 3.32
N GLU A 254 -12.27 -35.91 4.07
CA GLU A 254 -12.48 -36.28 5.47
C GLU A 254 -12.80 -35.05 6.32
N TRP A 255 -12.02 -33.97 6.17
CA TRP A 255 -12.28 -32.70 6.84
C TRP A 255 -13.70 -32.19 6.55
N PHE A 256 -14.12 -32.22 5.29
CA PHE A 256 -15.46 -31.79 4.91
C PHE A 256 -16.55 -32.75 5.38
N ALA A 257 -16.30 -34.05 5.47
CA ALA A 257 -17.25 -35.02 6.03
C ALA A 257 -17.50 -34.76 7.52
N MET A 258 -16.49 -34.36 8.28
CA MET A 258 -16.59 -34.05 9.71
C MET A 258 -17.53 -32.86 9.99
N LYS A 259 -18.32 -32.98 11.06
CA LYS A 259 -19.06 -31.85 11.63
C LYS A 259 -18.09 -31.03 12.47
N ILE A 260 -18.08 -29.71 12.28
CA ILE A 260 -17.27 -28.83 13.13
C ILE A 260 -17.85 -28.89 14.53
N THR A 261 -17.10 -29.50 15.45
CA THR A 261 -17.41 -29.48 16.87
C THR A 261 -16.55 -28.42 17.55
N ARG A 262 -17.00 -27.84 18.67
CA ARG A 262 -16.24 -26.83 19.43
C ARG A 262 -14.99 -27.37 20.13
N LYS A 263 -14.61 -28.64 19.88
CA LYS A 263 -13.46 -29.28 20.54
C LYS A 263 -12.15 -28.80 19.90
N ARG A 264 -11.12 -28.65 20.74
CA ARG A 264 -9.79 -28.17 20.34
C ARG A 264 -9.00 -29.21 19.53
N ASP A 265 -9.31 -30.50 19.71
CA ASP A 265 -8.55 -31.60 19.11
C ASP A 265 -9.30 -32.16 17.89
N ILE A 266 -9.13 -31.49 16.74
CA ILE A 266 -9.60 -32.00 15.45
C ILE A 266 -8.41 -32.70 14.77
N VAL A 267 -8.54 -34.01 14.56
CA VAL A 267 -7.56 -34.81 13.82
C VAL A 267 -8.17 -35.22 12.49
N VAL A 268 -7.76 -34.55 11.43
CA VAL A 268 -8.01 -34.90 10.02
C VAL A 268 -6.88 -35.79 9.50
N CYS A 269 -5.63 -35.44 9.80
CA CYS A 269 -4.47 -36.22 9.39
C CYS A 269 -3.72 -36.73 10.62
N SER A 270 -3.71 -38.05 10.80
CA SER A 270 -2.94 -38.72 11.87
C SER A 270 -1.46 -38.90 11.52
N ILE A 271 -1.06 -38.60 10.27
CA ILE A 271 0.29 -38.84 9.74
C ILE A 271 1.22 -37.67 10.09
N SER A 272 0.73 -36.43 9.98
CA SER A 272 1.49 -35.22 10.34
C SER A 272 0.55 -34.18 10.92
N GLU A 273 0.91 -33.67 12.10
CA GLU A 273 0.20 -32.60 12.77
C GLU A 273 0.27 -31.29 11.98
N GLU A 274 1.38 -31.06 11.28
CA GLU A 274 1.59 -29.87 10.46
C GLU A 274 0.69 -29.84 9.22
N VAL A 275 0.49 -30.99 8.57
CA VAL A 275 -0.45 -31.11 7.44
C VAL A 275 -1.89 -30.98 7.95
N ASN A 276 -2.17 -31.57 9.13
CA ASN A 276 -3.47 -31.45 9.78
C ASN A 276 -3.86 -29.98 10.04
N GLN A 277 -2.96 -29.21 10.68
CA GLN A 277 -3.18 -27.79 10.93
C GLN A 277 -3.31 -26.99 9.63
N HIS A 278 -2.48 -27.30 8.62
CA HIS A 278 -2.55 -26.63 7.32
C HIS A 278 -3.94 -26.77 6.66
N ILE A 279 -4.50 -27.98 6.61
CA ILE A 279 -5.84 -28.21 6.02
C ILE A 279 -6.91 -27.46 6.81
N ILE A 280 -6.83 -27.54 8.15
CA ILE A 280 -7.79 -26.89 9.02
C ILE A 280 -7.73 -25.36 8.82
N ASP A 281 -6.55 -24.75 8.78
CA ASP A 281 -6.34 -23.32 8.57
C ASP A 281 -6.72 -22.86 7.16
N MET A 282 -6.42 -23.64 6.13
CA MET A 282 -6.73 -23.27 4.75
C MET A 282 -8.24 -23.29 4.43
N TYR A 283 -9.00 -24.17 5.07
CA TYR A 283 -10.41 -24.41 4.75
C TYR A 283 -11.37 -24.11 5.89
N SER A 284 -10.97 -23.28 6.85
CA SER A 284 -11.87 -22.74 7.87
C SER A 284 -11.42 -21.39 8.41
N ILE A 285 -12.32 -20.71 9.11
CA ILE A 285 -12.07 -19.40 9.71
C ILE A 285 -12.08 -19.55 11.22
N SER A 286 -10.98 -19.13 11.85
CA SER A 286 -10.87 -19.02 13.30
C SER A 286 -11.53 -17.73 13.77
N GLY A 287 -12.48 -17.85 14.70
CA GLY A 287 -13.16 -16.70 15.32
C GLY A 287 -13.19 -16.80 16.86
N PRO A 288 -13.70 -15.76 17.54
CA PRO A 288 -13.72 -15.69 19.00
C PRO A 288 -14.52 -16.83 19.66
N ASN A 289 -15.51 -17.38 18.95
CA ASN A 289 -16.36 -18.48 19.42
C ASN A 289 -15.94 -19.87 18.90
N GLY A 290 -14.72 -19.99 18.39
CA GLY A 290 -14.19 -21.21 17.77
C GLY A 290 -14.13 -21.13 16.24
N ARG A 291 -13.92 -22.29 15.60
CA ARG A 291 -13.77 -22.36 14.14
C ARG A 291 -15.11 -22.47 13.44
N THR A 292 -15.23 -21.85 12.28
CA THR A 292 -16.41 -21.92 11.41
C THR A 292 -16.00 -22.27 9.98
N ARG A 293 -16.90 -22.93 9.24
CA ARG A 293 -16.71 -23.23 7.81
C ARG A 293 -17.94 -22.78 7.04
N PRO A 294 -17.93 -21.55 6.51
CA PRO A 294 -18.94 -21.09 5.57
C PRO A 294 -18.92 -21.89 4.25
N ASN A 295 -19.99 -21.80 3.46
CA ASN A 295 -20.11 -22.52 2.20
C ASN A 295 -18.98 -22.20 1.21
N PHE A 296 -18.50 -20.95 1.16
CA PHE A 296 -17.42 -20.57 0.25
C PHE A 296 -16.09 -21.27 0.57
N MET A 297 -15.84 -21.65 1.83
CA MET A 297 -14.67 -22.46 2.21
C MET A 297 -14.80 -23.91 1.72
N THR A 298 -16.02 -24.43 1.63
CA THR A 298 -16.26 -25.73 1.00
C THR A 298 -16.03 -25.67 -0.50
N ASP A 299 -16.43 -24.57 -1.15
CA ASP A 299 -16.19 -24.36 -2.58
C ASP A 299 -14.70 -24.23 -2.87
N LYS A 300 -13.94 -23.52 -2.02
CA LYS A 300 -12.48 -23.45 -2.10
C LYS A 300 -11.81 -24.82 -2.09
N GLY A 301 -12.17 -25.69 -1.15
CA GLY A 301 -11.60 -27.03 -1.11
C GLY A 301 -12.02 -27.91 -2.29
N LEU A 302 -13.25 -27.76 -2.80
CA LEU A 302 -13.66 -28.45 -4.02
C LEU A 302 -12.85 -28.01 -5.25
N ILE A 303 -12.57 -26.70 -5.39
CA ILE A 303 -11.73 -26.18 -6.47
C ILE A 303 -10.30 -26.71 -6.35
N HIS A 304 -9.71 -26.63 -5.15
CA HIS A 304 -8.35 -27.15 -4.92
C HIS A 304 -8.29 -28.65 -5.25
N SER A 305 -9.26 -29.44 -4.77
CA SER A 305 -9.34 -30.87 -5.09
C SER A 305 -9.54 -31.16 -6.58
N LEU A 306 -10.29 -30.33 -7.32
CA LEU A 306 -10.47 -30.46 -8.76
C LEU A 306 -9.16 -30.20 -9.52
N ILE A 307 -8.42 -29.15 -9.17
CA ILE A 307 -7.13 -28.82 -9.79
C ILE A 307 -6.11 -29.93 -9.54
N LEU A 308 -6.04 -30.42 -8.30
CA LEU A 308 -5.17 -31.54 -7.94
C LEU A 308 -5.57 -32.82 -8.69
N ALA A 309 -6.86 -33.15 -8.77
CA ALA A 309 -7.35 -34.32 -9.51
C ALA A 309 -7.08 -34.23 -11.01
N LEU A 310 -7.19 -33.05 -11.62
CA LEU A 310 -6.79 -32.82 -13.01
C LEU A 310 -5.30 -33.06 -13.19
N THR A 311 -4.46 -32.53 -12.30
CA THR A 311 -3.00 -32.70 -12.35
C THR A 311 -2.60 -34.18 -12.27
N ILE A 312 -3.22 -34.92 -11.34
CA ILE A 312 -3.05 -36.36 -11.15
C ILE A 312 -3.41 -37.11 -12.44
N SER A 313 -4.57 -36.81 -13.02
CA SER A 313 -5.11 -37.49 -14.20
C SER A 313 -4.63 -36.92 -15.55
N ASN A 314 -3.44 -36.32 -15.60
CA ASN A 314 -2.84 -35.73 -16.81
C ASN A 314 -3.77 -34.75 -17.55
N PHE A 315 -4.46 -33.91 -16.77
CA PHE A 315 -5.38 -32.85 -17.20
C PHE A 315 -6.66 -33.31 -17.89
N THR A 316 -6.99 -34.60 -17.79
CA THR A 316 -8.26 -35.19 -18.24
C THR A 316 -8.95 -35.88 -17.06
N LEU A 317 -10.14 -35.43 -16.67
CA LEU A 317 -10.84 -35.93 -15.48
C LEU A 317 -12.28 -36.32 -15.78
N ASP A 318 -12.66 -37.54 -15.41
CA ASP A 318 -14.07 -37.95 -15.35
C ASP A 318 -14.73 -37.34 -14.10
N LEU A 319 -15.63 -36.39 -14.32
CA LEU A 319 -16.30 -35.66 -13.26
C LEU A 319 -17.28 -36.51 -12.47
N GLU A 320 -17.86 -37.54 -13.07
CA GLU A 320 -18.79 -38.45 -12.41
C GLU A 320 -18.07 -39.39 -11.45
N MET A 321 -16.94 -39.97 -11.88
CA MET A 321 -16.09 -40.78 -11.02
C MET A 321 -15.50 -39.95 -9.87
N PHE A 322 -15.05 -38.72 -10.16
CA PHE A 322 -14.58 -37.78 -9.14
C PHE A 322 -15.69 -37.40 -8.15
N ARG A 323 -16.93 -37.16 -8.62
CA ARG A 323 -18.08 -36.85 -7.75
C ARG A 323 -18.32 -37.93 -6.70
N PHE A 324 -18.20 -39.20 -7.06
CA PHE A 324 -18.44 -40.31 -6.13
C PHE A 324 -17.42 -40.40 -4.99
N MET A 325 -16.26 -39.74 -5.12
CA MET A 325 -15.29 -39.60 -4.02
C MET A 325 -15.87 -38.78 -2.85
N PHE A 326 -16.71 -37.80 -3.13
CA PHE A 326 -17.32 -36.94 -2.12
C PHE A 326 -18.61 -37.60 -1.63
N LYS A 327 -18.60 -38.17 -0.41
CA LYS A 327 -19.76 -38.84 0.21
C LYS A 327 -21.00 -37.92 0.28
N LYS A 328 -21.82 -37.93 -0.79
CA LYS A 328 -23.17 -37.32 -0.98
C LYS A 328 -23.33 -35.78 -0.87
N ARG A 329 -22.28 -34.95 -0.96
CA ARG A 329 -22.41 -33.49 -0.70
C ARG A 329 -22.39 -32.54 -1.91
N THR A 330 -22.11 -33.00 -3.12
CA THR A 330 -21.95 -32.09 -4.28
C THR A 330 -22.73 -32.57 -5.50
N SER A 331 -23.54 -31.67 -6.08
CA SER A 331 -24.28 -31.94 -7.33
C SER A 331 -23.34 -31.88 -8.54
N LEU A 332 -23.65 -32.66 -9.59
CA LEU A 332 -22.87 -32.63 -10.84
C LEU A 332 -22.88 -31.22 -11.46
N LYS A 333 -24.03 -30.53 -11.42
CA LYS A 333 -24.17 -29.15 -11.90
C LYS A 333 -23.19 -28.20 -11.19
N LYS A 334 -23.11 -28.28 -9.85
CA LYS A 334 -22.19 -27.45 -9.07
C LYS A 334 -20.72 -27.73 -9.45
N LEU A 335 -20.33 -28.99 -9.61
CA LEU A 335 -18.99 -29.34 -10.07
C LEU A 335 -18.69 -28.81 -11.47
N MET A 336 -19.65 -28.89 -12.39
CA MET A 336 -19.51 -28.34 -13.75
C MET A 336 -19.35 -26.81 -13.76
N ASP A 337 -20.04 -26.11 -12.86
CA ASP A 337 -19.89 -24.66 -12.74
C ASP A 337 -18.53 -24.28 -12.13
N LEU A 338 -18.03 -25.07 -11.16
CA LEU A 338 -16.66 -24.92 -10.64
C LEU A 338 -15.60 -25.26 -11.70
N THR A 339 -15.84 -26.24 -12.57
CA THR A 339 -14.88 -26.59 -13.63
C THR A 339 -14.75 -25.49 -14.69
N LYS A 340 -15.84 -24.76 -14.97
CA LYS A 340 -15.79 -23.58 -15.84
C LYS A 340 -14.98 -22.46 -15.19
N LEU A 341 -15.09 -22.31 -13.87
CA LEU A 341 -14.37 -21.28 -13.11
C LEU A 341 -12.85 -21.49 -13.14
N ILE A 342 -12.39 -22.74 -13.14
CA ILE A 342 -10.96 -23.09 -13.31
C ILE A 342 -10.49 -23.05 -14.79
N GLY A 343 -11.36 -22.64 -15.73
CA GLY A 343 -11.03 -22.61 -17.16
C GLY A 343 -10.97 -23.99 -17.85
N ALA A 344 -11.42 -25.06 -17.19
CA ALA A 344 -11.49 -26.38 -17.78
C ALA A 344 -12.75 -26.53 -18.66
N VAL A 345 -12.63 -27.27 -19.75
CA VAL A 345 -13.67 -27.40 -20.78
C VAL A 345 -14.12 -28.86 -20.87
N SER A 346 -15.41 -29.10 -21.05
CA SER A 346 -15.92 -30.43 -21.35
C SER A 346 -15.36 -30.97 -22.67
N SER A 347 -15.03 -32.26 -22.71
CA SER A 347 -14.64 -32.95 -23.94
C SER A 347 -15.79 -32.92 -24.96
N LYS A 348 -15.44 -33.00 -26.25
CA LYS A 348 -16.43 -33.02 -27.35
C LYS A 348 -17.23 -34.33 -27.35
N ASP A 349 -16.59 -35.42 -26.95
CA ASP A 349 -17.17 -36.77 -27.05
C ASP A 349 -18.05 -37.11 -25.84
N ASP A 350 -17.65 -36.68 -24.64
CA ASP A 350 -18.43 -36.82 -23.42
C ASP A 350 -18.38 -35.55 -22.57
N LYS A 351 -19.55 -34.96 -22.30
CA LYS A 351 -19.71 -33.76 -21.48
C LYS A 351 -19.28 -33.96 -20.03
N LYS A 352 -19.19 -35.21 -19.57
CA LYS A 352 -18.76 -35.59 -18.21
C LYS A 352 -17.24 -35.60 -18.05
N ILE A 353 -16.49 -35.72 -19.16
CA ILE A 353 -15.04 -35.66 -19.15
C ILE A 353 -14.63 -34.20 -19.28
N ILE A 354 -13.88 -33.72 -18.30
CA ILE A 354 -13.36 -32.36 -18.25
C ILE A 354 -11.88 -32.37 -18.61
N VAL A 355 -11.47 -31.45 -19.47
CA VAL A 355 -10.09 -31.31 -19.94
C VAL A 355 -9.61 -29.88 -19.69
N LEU A 356 -8.46 -29.74 -19.05
CA LEU A 356 -7.74 -28.47 -19.01
C LEU A 356 -6.79 -28.42 -20.21
N LYS A 357 -6.92 -27.38 -21.05
CA LYS A 357 -6.13 -27.24 -22.29
C LYS A 357 -5.62 -25.81 -22.41
N VAL A 358 -4.47 -25.68 -23.07
CA VAL A 358 -3.87 -24.40 -23.47
C VAL A 358 -4.05 -24.22 -24.98
N PRO A 359 -4.41 -23.01 -25.47
CA PRO A 359 -4.72 -21.82 -24.71
C PRO A 359 -6.04 -21.98 -23.92
N MET A 360 -6.05 -21.42 -22.71
CA MET A 360 -7.25 -21.37 -21.88
C MET A 360 -8.36 -20.66 -22.65
N PRO A 361 -9.64 -21.04 -22.46
CA PRO A 361 -10.75 -20.32 -23.08
C PRO A 361 -10.65 -18.84 -22.69
N PRO A 362 -10.78 -17.90 -23.66
CA PRO A 362 -10.73 -16.48 -23.36
C PRO A 362 -11.80 -16.14 -22.32
N PRO A 363 -11.57 -15.13 -21.45
CA PRO A 363 -12.61 -14.65 -20.57
C PRO A 363 -13.87 -14.35 -21.38
N VAL A 364 -15.04 -14.70 -20.84
CA VAL A 364 -16.29 -14.56 -21.56
C VAL A 364 -16.64 -13.07 -21.62
N LYS A 365 -16.68 -12.53 -22.84
CA LYS A 365 -17.26 -11.21 -23.12
C LYS A 365 -18.72 -11.22 -22.66
N LEU A 366 -19.17 -10.16 -21.99
CA LEU A 366 -20.55 -10.10 -21.48
C LEU A 366 -21.54 -10.29 -22.64
N SER A 367 -22.46 -11.25 -22.47
CA SER A 367 -23.60 -11.44 -23.36
C SER A 367 -24.58 -10.26 -23.29
N LEU A 368 -25.48 -10.15 -24.26
CA LEU A 368 -26.47 -9.06 -24.28
C LEU A 368 -27.35 -9.04 -23.02
N GLU A 369 -27.78 -10.22 -22.56
CA GLU A 369 -28.59 -10.36 -21.33
C GLU A 369 -27.80 -9.96 -20.07
N GLU A 370 -26.54 -10.39 -19.97
CA GLU A 370 -25.67 -10.01 -18.84
C GLU A 370 -25.35 -8.51 -18.85
N ARG A 371 -25.24 -7.89 -20.03
CA ARG A 371 -25.05 -6.44 -20.17
C ARG A 371 -26.26 -5.69 -19.64
N GLU A 372 -27.48 -6.07 -20.02
CA GLU A 372 -28.70 -5.41 -19.52
C GLU A 372 -28.81 -5.50 -17.99
N GLN A 373 -28.54 -6.66 -17.42
CA GLN A 373 -28.61 -6.86 -15.98
C GLN A 373 -27.50 -6.12 -15.21
N ASN A 374 -26.26 -6.22 -15.66
CA ASN A 374 -25.12 -5.68 -14.91
C ASN A 374 -24.85 -4.19 -15.17
N LEU A 375 -25.10 -3.70 -16.39
CA LEU A 375 -24.86 -2.29 -16.72
C LEU A 375 -25.98 -1.38 -16.24
N SER A 376 -27.23 -1.85 -16.14
CA SER A 376 -28.35 -1.01 -15.70
C SER A 376 -28.09 -0.30 -14.36
N SER A 377 -27.48 -1.00 -13.39
CA SER A 377 -27.09 -0.41 -12.11
C SER A 377 -25.93 0.58 -12.22
N LEU A 378 -24.97 0.37 -13.12
CA LEU A 378 -23.83 1.27 -13.30
C LEU A 378 -24.26 2.54 -14.05
N LEU A 379 -25.12 2.38 -15.06
CA LEU A 379 -25.68 3.48 -15.83
C LEU A 379 -26.51 4.42 -14.94
N SER A 380 -27.28 3.89 -13.99
CA SER A 380 -28.02 4.72 -13.03
C SER A 380 -27.12 5.45 -12.04
N MET A 381 -25.90 4.94 -11.80
CA MET A 381 -24.86 5.59 -11.01
C MET A 381 -24.01 6.58 -11.84
N GLY A 382 -24.33 6.82 -13.11
CA GLY A 382 -23.67 7.83 -13.94
C GLY A 382 -22.49 7.31 -14.79
N TRP A 383 -22.32 5.99 -14.89
CA TRP A 383 -21.47 5.43 -15.95
C TRP A 383 -22.14 5.58 -17.31
N THR A 384 -21.34 5.73 -18.36
CA THR A 384 -21.83 5.78 -19.76
C THR A 384 -21.09 4.75 -20.61
N ILE A 385 -21.74 4.27 -21.66
CA ILE A 385 -21.11 3.42 -22.68
C ILE A 385 -20.45 4.34 -23.71
N GLN A 386 -19.20 4.09 -24.07
CA GLN A 386 -18.53 4.85 -25.14
C GLN A 386 -19.11 4.48 -26.51
N GLU A 387 -19.37 5.48 -27.35
CA GLU A 387 -19.96 5.26 -28.69
C GLU A 387 -19.01 4.51 -29.64
N ASN A 388 -17.71 4.78 -29.55
CA ASN A 388 -16.69 4.29 -30.49
C ASN A 388 -15.95 3.04 -30.00
N ARG A 389 -16.23 2.57 -28.78
CA ARG A 389 -15.48 1.48 -28.15
C ARG A 389 -16.38 0.74 -27.17
N ASP A 390 -16.26 -0.58 -27.11
CA ASP A 390 -16.96 -1.43 -26.14
C ASP A 390 -16.31 -1.28 -24.75
N ALA A 391 -16.59 -0.14 -24.11
CA ALA A 391 -16.01 0.33 -22.88
C ALA A 391 -17.05 1.16 -22.10
N ILE A 392 -16.90 1.20 -20.78
CA ILE A 392 -17.67 2.10 -19.92
C ILE A 392 -16.79 3.23 -19.40
N TYR A 393 -17.38 4.40 -19.22
CA TYR A 393 -16.71 5.63 -18.83
C TYR A 393 -17.44 6.34 -17.70
N LYS A 394 -16.70 6.99 -16.79
CA LYS A 394 -17.26 7.91 -15.80
C LYS A 394 -16.23 8.98 -15.38
N GLU A 395 -16.71 10.19 -15.16
CA GLU A 395 -15.95 11.28 -14.55
C GLU A 395 -16.31 11.43 -13.07
N PHE A 396 -15.29 11.53 -12.21
CA PHE A 396 -15.42 11.77 -10.78
C PHE A 396 -14.79 13.13 -10.44
N VAL A 397 -15.50 13.94 -9.66
CA VAL A 397 -15.02 15.27 -9.23
C VAL A 397 -14.97 15.32 -7.71
N PHE A 398 -13.81 15.63 -7.13
CA PHE A 398 -13.57 15.68 -5.69
C PHE A 398 -13.41 17.12 -5.20
N LYS A 399 -13.28 17.36 -3.88
CA LYS A 399 -13.12 18.74 -3.38
C LYS A 399 -11.74 19.31 -3.66
N ASN A 400 -10.72 18.46 -3.66
CA ASN A 400 -9.33 18.84 -3.86
C ASN A 400 -8.50 17.68 -4.43
N PHE A 401 -7.24 17.96 -4.78
CA PHE A 401 -6.32 16.97 -5.33
C PHE A 401 -6.03 15.82 -4.36
N ASN A 402 -5.97 16.07 -3.04
CA ASN A 402 -5.65 15.02 -2.07
C ASN A 402 -6.76 13.96 -1.99
N GLU A 403 -8.03 14.39 -2.00
CA GLU A 403 -9.18 13.48 -2.08
C GLU A 403 -9.17 12.66 -3.39
N ALA A 404 -8.92 13.30 -4.52
CA ALA A 404 -8.81 12.63 -5.82
C ALA A 404 -7.68 11.59 -5.84
N PHE A 405 -6.50 11.95 -5.35
CA PHE A 405 -5.35 11.05 -5.31
C PHE A 405 -5.53 9.90 -4.30
N GLY A 406 -6.16 10.17 -3.15
CA GLY A 406 -6.52 9.15 -2.17
C GLY A 406 -7.52 8.13 -2.72
N PHE A 407 -8.53 8.59 -3.46
CA PHE A 407 -9.45 7.75 -4.22
C PHE A 407 -8.71 6.90 -5.25
N MET A 408 -7.85 7.51 -6.07
CA MET A 408 -7.06 6.81 -7.10
C MET A 408 -6.18 5.72 -6.49
N THR A 409 -5.52 5.99 -5.37
CA THR A 409 -4.66 5.01 -4.68
C THR A 409 -5.43 3.77 -4.26
N ARG A 410 -6.65 3.93 -3.72
CA ARG A 410 -7.52 2.80 -3.35
C ARG A 410 -7.95 1.99 -4.56
N VAL A 411 -8.28 2.66 -5.67
CA VAL A 411 -8.63 2.01 -6.94
C VAL A 411 -7.43 1.25 -7.50
N ALA A 412 -6.21 1.80 -7.44
CA ALA A 412 -4.99 1.13 -7.90
C ALA A 412 -4.71 -0.17 -7.14
N LEU A 413 -4.86 -0.15 -5.80
CA LEU A 413 -4.67 -1.36 -4.98
C LEU A 413 -5.66 -2.48 -5.35
N GLN A 414 -6.91 -2.12 -5.63
CA GLN A 414 -7.91 -3.10 -6.05
C GLN A 414 -7.67 -3.59 -7.49
N ALA A 415 -7.29 -2.69 -8.40
CA ALA A 415 -6.95 -3.03 -9.78
C ALA A 415 -5.80 -4.04 -9.83
N GLU A 416 -4.75 -3.83 -9.03
CA GLU A 416 -3.62 -4.76 -8.91
C GLU A 416 -4.06 -6.12 -8.35
N LYS A 417 -4.86 -6.12 -7.28
CA LYS A 417 -5.42 -7.36 -6.70
C LYS A 417 -6.29 -8.14 -7.69
N MET A 418 -6.94 -7.44 -8.62
CA MET A 418 -7.79 -8.04 -9.65
C MET A 418 -7.04 -8.44 -10.92
N ASP A 419 -5.77 -8.07 -11.06
CA ASP A 419 -5.02 -8.12 -12.32
C ASP A 419 -5.86 -7.53 -13.49
N HIS A 420 -6.43 -6.36 -13.23
CA HIS A 420 -7.31 -5.65 -14.17
C HIS A 420 -7.21 -4.14 -13.95
N HIS A 421 -6.55 -3.45 -14.87
CA HIS A 421 -6.19 -2.04 -14.71
C HIS A 421 -7.12 -1.12 -15.50
N PRO A 422 -7.58 0.00 -14.91
CA PRO A 422 -8.36 0.99 -15.62
C PRO A 422 -7.47 1.84 -16.55
N GLU A 423 -8.07 2.39 -17.59
CA GLU A 423 -7.54 3.56 -18.26
C GLU A 423 -8.06 4.80 -17.54
N TRP A 424 -7.18 5.65 -17.03
CA TRP A 424 -7.63 6.85 -16.33
C TRP A 424 -6.83 8.11 -16.69
N PHE A 425 -7.43 9.25 -16.45
CA PHE A 425 -6.82 10.56 -16.64
C PHE A 425 -7.20 11.46 -15.46
N ASN A 426 -6.24 12.09 -14.82
CA ASN A 426 -6.47 12.95 -13.65
C ASN A 426 -5.96 14.37 -13.89
N VAL A 427 -6.79 15.35 -13.59
CA VAL A 427 -6.43 16.78 -13.57
C VAL A 427 -6.95 17.37 -12.27
N TYR A 428 -6.04 17.71 -11.36
CA TYR A 428 -6.37 18.26 -10.05
C TYR A 428 -7.42 17.41 -9.32
N ASN A 429 -8.62 17.95 -9.09
CA ASN A 429 -9.70 17.28 -8.38
C ASN A 429 -10.60 16.39 -9.27
N LYS A 430 -10.28 16.24 -10.56
CA LYS A 430 -11.08 15.44 -11.51
C LYS A 430 -10.36 14.17 -11.92
N VAL A 431 -11.07 13.04 -11.90
CA VAL A 431 -10.55 11.73 -12.32
C VAL A 431 -11.52 11.11 -13.31
N ASN A 432 -11.05 10.86 -14.52
CA ASN A 432 -11.81 10.29 -15.61
C ASN A 432 -11.38 8.84 -15.76
N ILE A 433 -12.30 7.88 -15.70
CA ILE A 433 -12.01 6.45 -15.72
C ILE A 433 -12.74 5.79 -16.88
N THR A 434 -12.01 4.99 -17.67
CA THR A 434 -12.52 4.12 -18.72
C THR A 434 -12.16 2.67 -18.39
N LEU A 435 -13.13 1.76 -18.53
CA LEU A 435 -12.95 0.32 -18.29
C LEU A 435 -13.33 -0.48 -19.53
N SER A 436 -12.42 -1.37 -19.93
CA SER A 436 -12.60 -2.35 -21.00
C SER A 436 -11.57 -3.47 -20.80
N SER A 437 -11.96 -4.70 -21.12
CA SER A 437 -11.05 -5.85 -21.08
C SER A 437 -10.45 -6.06 -22.48
N HIS A 438 -9.16 -5.69 -22.62
CA HIS A 438 -8.43 -5.78 -23.89
C HIS A 438 -8.34 -7.21 -24.44
N ASP A 439 -8.22 -8.21 -23.56
CA ASP A 439 -8.11 -9.62 -23.91
C ASP A 439 -9.40 -10.26 -24.45
N VAL A 440 -10.56 -9.61 -24.26
CA VAL A 440 -11.84 -10.01 -24.87
C VAL A 440 -12.36 -9.02 -25.91
N ASN A 441 -11.57 -7.97 -26.21
CA ASN A 441 -11.96 -6.86 -27.05
C ASN A 441 -13.36 -6.31 -26.69
N GLY A 442 -13.54 -5.98 -25.41
CA GLY A 442 -14.81 -5.44 -24.91
C GLY A 442 -15.03 -5.57 -23.42
N LEU A 443 -16.28 -5.38 -22.99
CA LEU A 443 -16.66 -5.47 -21.58
C LEU A 443 -16.72 -6.92 -21.09
N SER A 444 -16.07 -7.18 -19.96
CA SER A 444 -16.14 -8.42 -19.20
C SER A 444 -16.68 -8.20 -17.79
N GLN A 445 -16.92 -9.29 -17.05
CA GLN A 445 -17.32 -9.20 -15.64
C GLN A 445 -16.28 -8.46 -14.77
N ARG A 446 -15.00 -8.43 -15.16
CA ARG A 446 -13.96 -7.68 -14.44
C ARG A 446 -14.20 -6.19 -14.48
N ASP A 447 -14.64 -5.67 -15.63
CA ASP A 447 -14.98 -4.25 -15.79
C ASP A 447 -16.14 -3.85 -14.87
N ILE A 448 -17.20 -4.67 -14.82
CA ILE A 448 -18.36 -4.44 -13.94
C ILE A 448 -17.95 -4.45 -12.46
N LYS A 449 -17.13 -5.42 -12.06
CA LYS A 449 -16.65 -5.55 -10.68
C LYS A 449 -15.80 -4.34 -10.28
N LEU A 450 -14.87 -3.94 -11.14
CA LEU A 450 -14.00 -2.79 -10.85
C LEU A 450 -14.81 -1.49 -10.83
N ALA A 451 -15.74 -1.28 -11.77
CA ALA A 451 -16.65 -0.13 -11.78
C ALA A 451 -17.47 -0.03 -10.48
N THR A 452 -18.03 -1.16 -10.03
CA THR A 452 -18.82 -1.25 -8.80
C THR A 452 -17.98 -0.93 -7.56
N PHE A 453 -16.73 -1.39 -7.52
CA PHE A 453 -15.79 -1.04 -6.45
C PHE A 453 -15.45 0.46 -6.47
N ILE A 454 -15.14 1.00 -7.65
CA ILE A 454 -14.84 2.42 -7.84
C ILE A 454 -15.97 3.29 -7.29
N ASP A 455 -17.23 2.99 -7.61
CA ASP A 455 -18.38 3.74 -7.09
C ASP A 455 -18.49 3.71 -5.56
N LYS A 456 -18.23 2.55 -4.95
CA LYS A 456 -18.21 2.42 -3.48
C LYS A 456 -17.12 3.29 -2.87
N VAL A 457 -15.92 3.30 -3.45
CA VAL A 457 -14.82 4.15 -2.96
C VAL A 457 -15.14 5.62 -3.15
N ALA A 458 -15.71 6.01 -4.29
CA ALA A 458 -16.12 7.39 -4.56
C ALA A 458 -17.14 7.89 -3.52
N ALA A 459 -18.17 7.10 -3.21
CA ALA A 459 -19.17 7.42 -2.19
C ALA A 459 -18.55 7.59 -0.78
N SER A 460 -17.53 6.79 -0.46
CA SER A 460 -16.83 6.89 0.84
C SER A 460 -15.93 8.13 0.96
N THR A 461 -15.54 8.73 -0.17
CA THR A 461 -14.58 9.85 -0.24
C THR A 461 -15.29 11.22 -0.37
N GLY A 462 -16.61 11.25 -0.21
CA GLY A 462 -17.39 12.51 -0.13
C GLY A 462 -18.01 12.99 -1.44
N ASN A 463 -18.34 12.07 -2.35
CA ASN A 463 -19.12 12.33 -3.56
C ASN A 463 -20.53 11.75 -3.48
#